data_AF-A0A963F830-F1
#
_entry.id   AF-A0A963F830-F1
#
_cell.length_a   1.000
_cell.length_b   1.000
_cell.length_c   1.000
_cell.angle_alpha   90.00
_cell.angle_beta   90.00
_cell.angle_gamma   90.00
#
_symmetry.space_group_name_H-M   'P 1'
#
loop_
_entity.id
_entity.type
_entity.pdbx_description
1 polymer ?
#
loop_
_entity_poly.entity_id
_entity_poly.type
_entity_poly.pdbx_seq_one_letter_code
_entity_poly.pdbx_strand_id
1 'polypeptide(L)'
;ANFELFARLMEEPNYVGRVFGDISAMPQINRFDPWLMRILEREDWDGRLVNGSDFPLPGVAPLIIVRRLVNAGLLAAEHAGVLTDLRAYNPILFDFVLKRALVWKGRGFPARTFESAPLFARDPASA
;
A
#
# COMPACT_ATOMS: atom_id res chain seq x y z
N ALA A 1 3.52 18.73 -0.46
CA ALA A 1 4.94 18.89 -0.87
C ALA A 1 5.51 17.58 -1.42
N ASN A 2 5.60 16.49 -0.63
CA ASN A 2 6.22 15.24 -1.09
C ASN A 2 5.35 14.43 -2.07
N PHE A 3 4.04 14.31 -1.80
CA PHE A 3 3.13 13.56 -2.69
C PHE A 3 3.07 14.17 -4.09
N GLU A 4 2.94 15.49 -4.20
CA GLU A 4 2.85 16.17 -5.50
C GLU A 4 4.13 16.01 -6.33
N LEU A 5 5.31 15.97 -5.69
CA LEU A 5 6.55 15.66 -6.38
C LEU A 5 6.58 14.21 -6.87
N PHE A 6 6.17 13.26 -6.02
CA PHE A 6 6.03 11.86 -6.41
C PHE A 6 5.05 11.69 -7.57
N ALA A 7 3.89 12.36 -7.52
CA ALA A 7 2.88 12.32 -8.58
C ALA A 7 3.42 12.83 -9.92
N ARG A 8 4.16 13.95 -9.91
CA ARG A 8 4.83 14.48 -11.11
C ARG A 8 5.85 13.49 -11.70
N LEU A 9 6.59 12.76 -10.86
CA LEU A 9 7.50 11.70 -11.32
C LEU A 9 6.74 10.49 -11.89
N MET A 10 5.62 10.12 -11.29
CA MET A 10 4.77 9.03 -11.77
C MET A 10 4.02 9.39 -13.07
N GLU A 11 3.78 10.67 -13.33
CA GLU A 11 3.11 11.17 -14.54
C GLU A 11 4.05 11.38 -15.72
N GLU A 12 5.36 11.52 -15.47
CA GLU A 12 6.36 11.69 -16.51
C GLU A 12 6.50 10.42 -17.37
N PRO A 13 6.15 10.45 -18.68
CA PRO A 13 6.17 9.25 -19.52
C PRO A 13 7.53 8.58 -19.61
N ASN A 14 8.62 9.36 -19.53
CA ASN A 14 9.99 8.85 -19.57
C ASN A 14 10.35 7.97 -18.34
N TYR A 15 9.52 7.98 -17.30
CA TYR A 15 9.72 7.22 -16.06
C TYR A 15 8.80 6.01 -15.91
N VAL A 16 7.96 5.71 -16.90
CA VAL A 16 7.18 4.46 -16.93
C VAL A 16 8.16 3.27 -16.91
N GLY A 17 7.96 2.36 -15.95
CA GLY A 17 8.84 1.20 -15.72
C GLY A 17 10.18 1.52 -15.02
N ARG A 18 10.42 2.78 -14.63
CA ARG A 18 11.64 3.20 -13.91
C ARG A 18 11.37 3.73 -12.52
N VAL A 19 10.27 4.47 -12.35
CA VAL A 19 9.83 4.97 -11.05
C VAL A 19 8.71 4.08 -10.52
N PHE A 20 8.87 3.68 -9.26
CA PHE A 20 7.93 2.86 -8.50
C PHE A 20 7.64 3.54 -7.16
N GLY A 21 6.47 3.26 -6.58
CA GLY A 21 6.10 3.68 -5.23
C GLY A 21 5.76 2.47 -4.37
N ASP A 22 6.35 2.36 -3.18
CA ASP A 22 5.93 1.36 -2.23
C ASP A 22 4.72 1.83 -1.41
N ILE A 23 3.89 0.88 -0.96
CA ILE A 23 2.66 1.18 -0.22
C ILE A 23 2.81 0.99 1.30
N SER A 24 4.03 0.94 1.85
CA SER A 24 4.28 0.54 3.25
C SER A 24 3.51 1.38 4.26
N ALA A 25 3.68 2.69 4.19
CA ALA A 25 3.16 3.65 5.15
C ALA A 25 1.72 4.09 4.87
N MET A 26 1.11 3.66 3.76
CA MET A 26 -0.18 4.20 3.32
C MET A 26 -1.35 3.98 4.29
N PRO A 27 -1.43 2.86 5.03
CA PRO A 27 -2.49 2.66 6.04
C PRO A 27 -2.32 3.49 7.33
N GLN A 28 -1.21 4.23 7.50
CA GLN A 28 -0.93 4.99 8.72
C GLN A 28 -1.91 6.16 8.91
N ILE A 29 -2.24 6.49 10.17
CA ILE A 29 -3.20 7.55 10.54
C ILE A 29 -2.89 8.94 10.01
N ASN A 30 -1.61 9.22 9.71
CA ASN A 30 -1.11 10.48 9.17
C ASN A 30 -0.97 10.45 7.64
N ARG A 31 -1.34 9.34 6.99
CA ARG A 31 -1.16 9.11 5.54
C ARG A 31 -2.44 8.73 4.81
N PHE A 32 -3.34 7.96 5.45
CA PHE A 32 -4.47 7.37 4.70
C PHE A 32 -5.40 8.43 4.10
N ASP A 33 -5.61 9.53 4.82
CA ASP A 33 -6.42 10.67 4.38
C ASP A 33 -5.50 11.90 4.19
N PRO A 34 -5.40 12.48 2.98
CA PRO A 34 -6.08 12.07 1.74
C PRO A 34 -5.24 11.12 0.86
N TRP A 35 -4.02 10.76 1.25
CA TRP A 35 -3.02 10.27 0.28
C TRP A 35 -3.27 8.84 -0.19
N LEU A 36 -3.61 7.91 0.71
CA LEU A 36 -4.01 6.55 0.29
C LEU A 36 -5.25 6.60 -0.61
N MET A 37 -6.25 7.42 -0.25
CA MET A 37 -7.45 7.59 -1.08
C MET A 37 -7.10 8.08 -2.48
N ARG A 38 -6.23 9.09 -2.60
CA ARG A 38 -5.74 9.57 -3.90
C ARG A 38 -4.98 8.50 -4.67
N ILE A 39 -4.13 7.70 -4.02
CA ILE A 39 -3.41 6.60 -4.67
C ILE A 39 -4.38 5.55 -5.21
N LEU A 40 -5.40 5.19 -4.44
CA LEU A 40 -6.41 4.22 -4.88
C LEU A 40 -7.20 4.71 -6.09
N GLU A 41 -7.34 6.03 -6.29
CA GLU A 41 -7.97 6.64 -7.46
C GLU A 41 -7.06 6.65 -8.72
N ARG A 42 -5.75 6.35 -8.61
CA ARG A 42 -4.77 6.42 -9.72
C ARG A 42 -4.57 5.08 -10.42
N GLU A 43 -5.54 4.70 -11.26
CA GLU A 43 -5.45 3.45 -12.04
C GLU A 43 -4.23 3.41 -12.98
N ASP A 44 -3.79 4.57 -13.46
CA ASP A 44 -2.60 4.76 -14.30
C ASP A 44 -1.27 4.47 -13.57
N TRP A 45 -1.31 4.28 -12.25
CA TRP A 45 -0.15 3.93 -11.45
C TRP A 45 -0.01 2.45 -11.18
N ASP A 46 -1.06 1.64 -11.34
CA ASP A 46 -0.89 0.24 -11.00
C ASP A 46 0.06 -0.49 -11.96
N GLY A 47 0.82 -1.43 -11.39
CA GLY A 47 2.00 -2.01 -12.03
C GLY A 47 3.28 -1.23 -11.71
N ARG A 48 3.15 -0.02 -11.16
CA ARG A 48 4.26 0.76 -10.58
C ARG A 48 4.12 1.00 -9.08
N LEU A 49 3.04 0.52 -8.47
CA LEU A 49 2.89 0.44 -7.01
C LEU A 49 3.31 -0.94 -6.52
N VAL A 50 4.15 -1.01 -5.48
CA VAL A 50 4.70 -2.26 -4.95
C VAL A 50 4.42 -2.44 -3.46
N ASN A 51 4.19 -3.67 -3.04
CA ASN A 51 3.99 -3.99 -1.63
C ASN A 51 5.31 -3.86 -0.85
N GLY A 52 5.30 -3.02 0.17
CA GLY A 52 6.30 -2.94 1.24
C GLY A 52 5.58 -2.88 2.58
N SER A 53 6.24 -3.17 3.70
CA SER A 53 5.60 -3.22 5.04
C SER A 53 6.27 -2.36 6.11
N ASP A 54 7.49 -1.87 5.86
CA ASP A 54 8.39 -1.29 6.86
C ASP A 54 8.68 -2.22 8.06
N PHE A 55 8.32 -3.51 8.02
CA PHE A 55 8.65 -4.45 9.09
C PHE A 55 10.18 -4.70 9.14
N PRO A 56 10.83 -4.77 10.32
CA PRO A 56 10.28 -4.70 11.68
C PRO A 56 10.38 -3.32 12.35
N LEU A 57 10.35 -2.21 11.61
CA LEU A 57 10.59 -0.87 12.13
C LEU A 57 9.71 -0.58 13.38
N PRO A 58 10.33 -0.29 14.54
CA PRO A 58 9.58 0.06 15.74
C PRO A 58 8.71 1.30 15.53
N GLY A 59 7.51 1.31 16.12
CA GLY A 59 6.61 2.47 16.07
C GLY A 59 5.71 2.55 14.83
N VAL A 60 5.85 1.68 13.83
CA VAL A 60 4.92 1.62 12.68
C VAL A 60 3.56 1.06 13.09
N ALA A 61 3.53 -0.05 13.84
CA ALA A 61 2.28 -0.73 14.19
C ALA A 61 1.26 0.15 14.96
N PRO A 62 1.66 1.02 15.92
CA PRO A 62 0.74 1.95 16.57
C PRO A 62 0.13 3.00 15.63
N LEU A 63 0.77 3.30 14.50
CA LEU A 63 0.26 4.26 13.52
C LEU A 63 -0.84 3.65 12.64
N ILE A 64 -1.03 2.34 12.64
CA ILE A 64 -2.08 1.67 11.87
C ILE A 64 -3.26 1.35 12.81
N ILE A 65 -4.31 2.18 12.72
CA ILE A 65 -5.51 2.04 13.54
C ILE A 65 -6.67 1.53 12.68
N VAL A 66 -6.95 0.23 12.73
CA VAL A 66 -8.01 -0.46 11.96
C VAL A 66 -9.35 0.25 12.06
N ARG A 67 -9.75 0.68 13.27
CA ARG A 67 -11.01 1.39 13.48
C ARG A 67 -11.09 2.74 12.74
N ARG A 68 -9.96 3.43 12.55
CA ARG A 68 -9.92 4.69 11.79
C ARG A 68 -10.12 4.44 10.30
N LEU A 69 -9.57 3.36 9.77
CA LEU A 69 -9.77 2.94 8.38
C LEU A 69 -11.22 2.52 8.12
N VAL A 70 -11.85 1.81 9.07
CA VAL A 70 -13.30 1.49 9.01
C VAL A 70 -14.14 2.77 9.00
N ASN A 71 -13.90 3.67 9.96
CA ASN A 71 -14.66 4.92 10.06
C ASN A 71 -14.47 5.82 8.82
N ALA A 72 -13.32 5.73 8.14
CA ALA A 72 -13.04 6.45 6.90
C ALA A 72 -13.65 5.78 5.65
N GLY A 73 -14.33 4.64 5.79
CA GLY A 73 -14.89 3.88 4.67
C GLY A 73 -13.85 3.16 3.82
N LEU A 74 -12.61 3.04 4.31
CA LEU A 74 -11.50 2.36 3.61
C LEU A 74 -11.46 0.86 3.84
N LEU A 75 -12.19 0.36 4.84
CA LEU A 75 -12.19 -1.04 5.26
C LEU A 75 -13.58 -1.43 5.76
N ALA A 76 -14.10 -2.58 5.31
CA ALA A 76 -15.37 -3.08 5.82
C ALA A 76 -15.27 -3.43 7.32
N ALA A 77 -16.29 -3.08 8.10
CA ALA A 77 -16.30 -3.27 9.55
C ALA A 77 -16.14 -4.74 9.98
N GLU A 78 -16.64 -5.68 9.18
CA GLU A 78 -16.53 -7.13 9.41
C GLU A 78 -15.08 -7.63 9.40
N HIS A 79 -14.16 -6.98 8.69
CA HIS A 79 -12.75 -7.36 8.67
C HIS A 79 -11.99 -6.92 9.93
N ALA A 80 -12.55 -6.05 10.77
CA ALA A 80 -11.81 -5.44 11.87
C ALA A 80 -11.38 -6.46 12.95
N GLY A 81 -12.23 -7.45 13.23
CA GLY A 81 -11.94 -8.52 14.20
C GLY A 81 -10.75 -9.37 13.77
N VAL A 82 -10.85 -10.01 12.59
CA VAL A 82 -9.80 -10.88 12.06
C VAL A 82 -8.46 -10.14 11.88
N LEU A 83 -8.48 -8.88 11.46
CA LEU A 83 -7.27 -8.07 11.34
C LEU A 83 -6.62 -7.77 12.70
N THR A 84 -7.43 -7.56 13.74
CA THR A 84 -6.91 -7.34 15.10
C THR A 84 -6.22 -8.59 15.62
N ASP A 85 -6.81 -9.77 15.39
CA ASP A 85 -6.23 -11.05 15.77
C ASP A 85 -4.92 -11.30 15.01
N LEU A 86 -4.94 -11.14 13.67
CA LEU A 86 -3.74 -11.29 12.84
C LEU A 86 -2.58 -10.42 13.31
N ARG A 87 -2.85 -9.19 13.74
CA ARG A 87 -1.79 -8.28 14.21
C ARG A 87 -1.08 -8.80 15.46
N ALA A 88 -1.81 -9.49 16.35
CA ALA A 88 -1.25 -10.07 17.57
C ALA A 88 -0.38 -11.30 17.27
N TYR A 89 -0.73 -12.09 16.25
CA TYR A 89 -0.03 -13.33 15.92
C TYR A 89 1.08 -13.17 14.88
N ASN A 90 0.83 -12.43 13.80
CA ASN A 90 1.75 -12.26 12.68
C ASN A 90 1.62 -10.85 12.07
N PRO A 91 2.48 -9.89 12.48
CA PRO A 91 2.44 -8.52 12.00
C PRO A 91 2.62 -8.37 10.49
N ILE A 92 3.42 -9.24 9.85
CA ILE A 92 3.63 -9.21 8.39
C ILE A 92 2.36 -9.65 7.67
N LEU A 93 1.72 -10.72 8.14
CA LEU A 93 0.47 -11.20 7.56
C LEU A 93 -0.66 -10.19 7.78
N PHE A 94 -0.73 -9.57 8.95
CA PHE A 94 -1.65 -8.46 9.22
C PHE A 94 -1.50 -7.34 8.20
N ASP A 95 -0.28 -6.85 7.97
CA ASP A 95 -0.01 -5.76 7.03
C ASP A 95 -0.46 -6.12 5.60
N PHE A 96 -0.12 -7.35 5.15
CA PHE A 96 -0.51 -7.86 3.85
C PHE A 96 -2.04 -7.95 3.70
N VAL A 97 -2.72 -8.60 4.65
CA VAL A 97 -4.19 -8.80 4.59
C VAL A 97 -4.91 -7.47 4.71
N LEU A 98 -4.44 -6.56 5.57
CA LEU A 98 -4.99 -5.22 5.70
C LEU A 98 -4.95 -4.49 4.35
N LYS A 99 -3.78 -4.44 3.71
CA LYS A 99 -3.60 -3.74 2.43
C LYS A 99 -4.46 -4.32 1.32
N ARG A 100 -4.61 -5.65 1.28
CA ARG A 100 -5.51 -6.33 0.33
C ARG A 100 -6.99 -6.06 0.57
N ALA A 101 -7.38 -5.78 1.80
CA ALA A 101 -8.78 -5.50 2.18
C ALA A 101 -9.17 -4.02 2.04
N LEU A 102 -8.22 -3.13 1.74
CA LEU A 102 -8.50 -1.71 1.54
C LEU A 102 -9.30 -1.48 0.27
N VAL A 103 -10.37 -0.70 0.39
CA VAL A 103 -11.23 -0.30 -0.73
C VAL A 103 -11.63 1.16 -0.57
N TRP A 104 -11.51 1.95 -1.62
CA TRP A 104 -12.00 3.32 -1.69
C TRP A 104 -12.83 3.49 -2.96
N LYS A 105 -14.08 3.96 -2.83
CA LYS A 105 -15.02 4.12 -3.96
C LYS A 105 -15.11 2.88 -4.87
N GLY A 106 -15.10 1.69 -4.25
CA GLY A 106 -15.19 0.41 -4.96
C GLY A 106 -13.86 -0.10 -5.53
N ARG A 107 -12.75 0.61 -5.33
CA ARG A 107 -11.43 0.25 -5.85
C ARG A 107 -10.44 -0.05 -4.73
N GLY A 108 -9.76 -1.19 -4.83
CA GLY A 108 -8.63 -1.58 -3.98
C GLY A 108 -7.33 -1.66 -4.78
N PHE A 109 -6.23 -2.06 -4.12
CA PHE A 109 -4.99 -2.35 -4.82
C PHE A 109 -5.13 -3.61 -5.69
N PRO A 110 -4.67 -3.60 -6.95
CA PRO A 110 -4.72 -4.79 -7.79
C PRO A 110 -3.70 -5.84 -7.33
N ALA A 111 -3.92 -7.09 -7.73
CA ALA A 111 -3.03 -8.21 -7.40
C ALA A 111 -1.56 -7.92 -7.73
N ARG A 112 -1.29 -7.27 -8.87
CA ARG A 112 0.06 -6.90 -9.32
C ARG A 112 0.84 -6.04 -8.32
N THR A 113 0.19 -5.28 -7.45
CA THR A 113 0.86 -4.53 -6.37
C THR A 113 1.55 -5.46 -5.37
N PHE A 114 1.03 -6.66 -5.19
CA PHE A 114 1.57 -7.67 -4.25
C PHE A 114 2.49 -8.70 -4.92
N GLU A 115 2.62 -8.65 -6.24
CA GLU A 115 3.41 -9.59 -7.06
C GLU A 115 4.72 -8.94 -7.48
N SER A 116 5.56 -8.52 -6.52
CA SER A 116 6.77 -7.73 -6.78
C SER A 116 7.97 -8.55 -7.26
N ALA A 117 7.90 -9.88 -7.25
CA ALA A 117 9.01 -10.75 -7.65
C ALA A 117 9.58 -10.45 -9.06
N PRO A 118 8.77 -10.21 -10.11
CA PRO A 118 9.28 -9.89 -11.43
C PRO A 118 10.10 -8.60 -11.49
N LEU A 119 9.82 -7.62 -10.63
CA LEU A 119 10.57 -6.35 -10.57
C LEU A 119 12.00 -6.55 -10.05
N PHE A 120 12.18 -7.50 -9.13
CA PHE A 120 13.47 -7.78 -8.49
C PHE A 120 14.19 -8.99 -9.08
N ALA A 121 13.57 -9.67 -10.04
CA ALA A 121 14.21 -10.73 -10.79
C ALA A 121 15.44 -10.15 -11.52
N ARG A 122 16.62 -10.69 -11.23
CA ARG A 122 17.82 -10.36 -12.00
C ARG A 122 17.65 -10.87 -13.42
N ASP A 123 18.01 -10.06 -14.40
CA ASP A 123 18.16 -10.55 -15.76
C ASP A 123 19.33 -11.55 -15.78
N PRO A 124 19.09 -12.83 -16.11
CA PRO A 124 20.14 -13.84 -16.18
C PRO A 124 21.26 -13.49 -17.19
N ALA A 125 21.03 -12.55 -18.11
CA ALA A 125 22.06 -12.05 -19.04
C ALA A 125 22.98 -10.97 -18.44
N SER A 126 22.74 -10.53 -17.19
CA SER A 126 23.50 -9.47 -16.51
C SER A 126 24.53 -9.98 -15.50
N ALA A 127 24.77 -11.30 -15.44
CA ALA A 127 25.67 -11.96 -14.49
C ALA A 127 26.92 -12.54 -15.16
#